data_AF-A0A2H5ZD83-F1
#
_entry.id   AF-A0A2H5ZD83-F1
#
_cell.length_a   1.000
_cell.length_b   1.000
_cell.length_c   1.000
_cell.angle_alpha   90.00
_cell.angle_beta   90.00
_cell.angle_gamma   90.00
#
_symmetry.space_group_name_H-M   'P 1'
#
loop_
_entity.id
_entity.type
_entity.pdbx_description
1 polymer ?
#
loop_
_entity_poly.entity_id
_entity_poly.type
_entity_poly.pdbx_seq_one_letter_code
_entity_poly.pdbx_strand_id
1 'polypeptide(L)' 'MGSWAVPAAYLLGIGWYFATCIILGVALGRWADDATGLSPLFTLLGAIFGLAVALVGGIRMLLDFLRRFGGA' A
#
# COMPACT_ATOMS: atom_id res chain seq x y z
N MET A 1 -19.52 21.90 6.43
CA MET A 1 -18.24 21.21 6.11
C MET A 1 -18.20 21.06 4.59
N GLY A 2 -17.21 21.68 3.93
CA GLY A 2 -17.18 21.80 2.46
C GLY A 2 -17.16 20.44 1.75
N SER A 3 -17.67 20.39 0.51
CA SER A 3 -17.80 19.16 -0.30
C SER A 3 -16.49 18.37 -0.48
N TRP A 4 -15.35 18.97 -0.14
CA TRP A 4 -13.99 18.41 -0.22
C TRP A 4 -13.62 17.44 0.90
N ALA A 5 -14.36 17.39 2.01
CA ALA A 5 -14.03 16.50 3.13
C ALA A 5 -14.08 15.02 2.74
N VAL A 6 -15.06 14.63 1.91
CA VAL A 6 -15.25 13.24 1.49
C VAL A 6 -14.15 12.79 0.50
N PRO A 7 -13.81 13.56 -0.56
CA PRO A 7 -12.66 13.24 -1.40
C PRO A 7 -11.34 13.15 -0.63
N ALA A 8 -11.09 14.07 0.31
CA ALA A 8 -9.87 14.08 1.11
C ALA A 8 -9.74 12.83 1.99
N ALA A 9 -10.84 12.40 2.62
CA ALA A 9 -10.87 11.16 3.41
C ALA A 9 -10.60 9.92 2.54
N TYR A 10 -11.08 9.88 1.30
CA TYR A 10 -10.78 8.81 0.35
C TYR A 10 -9.29 8.75 0.02
N LEU A 11 -8.67 9.88 -0.32
CA LEU A 11 -7.23 9.95 -0.60
C LEU A 11 -6.40 9.53 0.62
N LEU A 12 -6.81 9.94 1.82
CA LEU A 12 -6.16 9.54 3.06
C LEU A 12 -6.26 8.02 3.28
N GLY A 13 -7.41 7.43 2.99
CA GLY A 13 -7.60 5.97 3.01
C GLY A 13 -6.67 5.24 2.02
N ILE A 14 -6.49 5.77 0.82
CA ILE A 14 -5.53 5.24 -0.17
C ILE A 14 -4.11 5.30 0.39
N GLY A 15 -3.70 6.44 0.97
CA GLY A 15 -2.39 6.58 1.61
C GLY A 15 -2.16 5.56 2.73
N TRP A 16 -3.21 5.27 3.52
CA TRP A 16 -3.14 4.28 4.59
C TRP A 16 -3.02 2.85 4.09
N TYR A 17 -3.65 2.53 2.95
CA TYR A 17 -3.45 1.26 2.27
C TYR A 17 -1.99 1.07 1.82
N PHE A 18 -1.37 2.11 1.25
CA PHE A 18 0.05 2.06 0.89
C PHE A 18 0.96 1.85 2.10
N ALA A 19 0.76 2.64 3.16
CA ALA A 19 1.58 2.55 4.37
C ALA A 19 1.50 1.15 5.00
N THR A 20 0.28 0.61 5.14
CA THR A 20 0.06 -0.72 5.74
C THR A 20 0.65 -1.84 4.89
N CYS A 21 0.48 -1.82 3.56
CA CYS A 21 1.07 -2.83 2.67
C CYS A 21 2.60 -2.84 2.74
N ILE A 22 3.23 -1.66 2.75
CA ILE A 22 4.69 -1.56 2.80
C ILE A 22 5.22 -2.00 4.16
N ILE A 23 4.62 -1.52 5.26
CA ILE A 23 5.02 -1.91 6.62
C ILE A 23 4.86 -3.41 6.83
N LEU A 24 3.72 -4.00 6.42
CA LEU A 24 3.50 -5.45 6.50
C LEU A 24 4.49 -6.23 5.66
N GLY A 25 4.72 -5.83 4.40
CA GLY A 25 5.67 -6.51 3.51
C GLY A 25 7.10 -6.51 4.05
N VAL A 26 7.56 -5.38 4.58
CA VAL A 26 8.89 -5.25 5.20
C VAL A 26 8.96 -6.02 6.52
N ALA A 27 7.94 -5.93 7.39
CA ALA A 27 7.92 -6.63 8.67
C ALA A 27 7.93 -8.16 8.48
N LEU A 28 7.13 -8.67 7.55
CA LEU A 28 7.11 -10.09 7.18
C LEU A 28 8.44 -10.54 6.56
N GLY A 29 9.02 -9.73 5.68
CA GLY A 29 10.31 -10.01 5.07
C GLY A 29 11.44 -10.09 6.10
N ARG A 30 11.46 -9.17 7.07
CA ARG A 30 12.44 -9.19 8.17
C ARG A 30 12.28 -10.41 9.07
N TRP A 31 11.05 -10.76 9.41
CA TRP A 31 10.78 -11.95 10.22
C TRP A 31 11.23 -13.24 9.52
N ALA A 32 11.02 -13.33 8.20
CA ALA A 32 11.47 -14.47 7.39
C ALA A 32 13.00 -14.54 7.26
N ASP A 33 13.69 -13.39 7.16
CA ASP A 33 15.16 -13.34 7.17
C ASP A 33 15.73 -13.80 8.52
N ASP A 34 15.17 -13.33 9.63
CA ASP A 34 15.60 -13.74 10.98
C ASP A 34 15.36 -15.25 11.23
N ALA A 35 14.30 -15.82 10.64
CA ALA A 35 13.98 -17.24 10.78
C ALA A 35 14.85 -18.16 9.90
N THR A 36 15.36 -17.67 8.76
CA THR A 36 16.10 -18.49 7.79
C THR A 36 17.61 -18.23 7.76
N GLY A 37 18.07 -17.13 8.37
CA GLY A 37 19.49 -16.75 8.40
C GLY A 37 20.06 -16.30 7.04
N LEU A 38 19.20 -16.14 6.02
CA LEU A 38 19.54 -15.78 4.64
C LEU A 38 19.53 -14.25 4.39
N SER A 39 19.77 -13.47 5.44
CA SER A 39 19.75 -12.02 5.38
C SER A 39 20.69 -11.49 4.28
N PRO A 40 20.21 -10.68 3.31
CA PRO A 40 18.93 -9.95 3.30
C PRO A 40 17.97 -10.36 2.17
N LEU A 41 17.93 -11.64 1.78
CA LEU A 41 17.17 -12.06 0.60
C LEU A 41 15.64 -12.01 0.80
N PHE A 42 15.11 -12.46 1.93
CA PHE A 42 13.67 -12.46 2.18
C PHE A 42 13.13 -11.08 2.55
N THR A 43 13.91 -10.20 3.16
CA THR A 43 13.52 -8.79 3.33
C THR A 43 13.41 -8.11 1.97
N LEU A 44 14.33 -8.37 1.05
CA LEU A 44 14.28 -7.79 -0.30
C LEU A 44 13.05 -8.30 -1.07
N LEU A 45 12.80 -9.61 -1.03
CA LEU A 45 11.62 -10.21 -1.67
C LEU A 45 10.32 -9.73 -1.03
N GLY A 46 10.25 -9.67 0.29
CA GLY A 46 9.09 -9.16 1.04
C GLY A 46 8.83 -7.68 0.78
N ALA A 47 9.88 -6.86 0.66
CA ALA A 47 9.75 -5.46 0.28
C ALA A 47 9.29 -5.29 -1.17
N ILE A 48 9.85 -6.03 -2.12
CA ILE A 48 9.42 -6.02 -3.54
C ILE A 48 7.97 -6.48 -3.65
N PHE A 49 7.59 -7.54 -2.96
CA PHE A 49 6.22 -8.04 -2.96
C PHE A 49 5.26 -7.05 -2.30
N GLY A 50 5.62 -6.50 -1.14
CA GLY A 50 4.83 -5.45 -0.46
C GLY A 50 4.65 -4.21 -1.32
N LEU A 51 5.69 -3.78 -2.03
CA LEU A 51 5.64 -2.67 -2.98
C LEU A 51 4.75 -2.99 -4.18
N ALA A 52 4.86 -4.19 -4.76
CA ALA A 52 4.02 -4.63 -5.87
C ALA A 52 2.53 -4.66 -5.47
N VAL A 53 2.22 -5.19 -4.29
CA VAL A 53 0.84 -5.22 -3.75
C VAL A 53 0.33 -3.81 -3.46
N ALA A 54 1.16 -2.95 -2.89
CA ALA A 54 0.81 -1.56 -2.61
C ALA A 54 0.50 -0.79 -3.91
N LEU A 55 1.33 -0.97 -4.96
CA LEU A 55 1.13 -0.34 -6.27
C LEU A 55 -0.13 -0.86 -6.96
N VAL A 56 -0.32 -2.18 -7.04
CA VAL A 56 -1.50 -2.76 -7.71
C VAL A 56 -2.79 -2.39 -6.99
N GLY A 57 -2.83 -2.51 -5.65
CA GLY A 57 -4.01 -2.15 -4.87
C GLY A 57 -4.27 -0.65 -4.85
N GLY A 58 -3.21 0.16 -4.73
CA GLY A 58 -3.29 1.60 -4.76
C GLY A 58 -3.78 2.16 -6.09
N ILE A 59 -3.29 1.64 -7.23
CA ILE A 59 -3.79 2.02 -8.56
C ILE A 59 -5.27 1.66 -8.70
N ARG A 60 -5.70 0.48 -8.23
CA ARG A 60 -7.12 0.09 -8.27
C ARG A 60 -7.99 1.07 -7.46
N MET A 61 -7.60 1.38 -6.22
CA MET A 61 -8.33 2.32 -5.38
C MET A 61 -8.33 3.75 -5.96
N LEU A 62 -7.23 4.17 -6.57
CA LEU A 62 -7.14 5.47 -7.24
C LEU A 62 -8.05 5.54 -8.46
N LEU A 63 -8.10 4.48 -9.27
CA LEU A 63 -9.02 4.39 -10.41
C LEU A 63 -10.48 4.40 -9.94
N ASP A 64 -10.80 3.73 -8.83
CA ASP A 64 -12.14 3.77 -8.26
C ASP A 64 -12.50 5.17 -7.74
N PHE A 65 -11.54 5.87 -7.11
CA PHE A 65 -11.71 7.27 -6.73
C PHE A 65 -11.97 8.17 -7.96
N LEU A 66 -11.17 8.04 -9.01
CA LEU A 66 -11.32 8.82 -10.25
C LEU A 66 -12.65 8.50 -10.96
N ARG A 67 -13.13 7.25 -10.95
CA ARG A 67 -14.46 6.91 -11.47
C ARG A 67 -15.59 7.50 -10.62
N ARG A 68 -15.40 7.54 -9.30
CA ARG A 68 -16.41 8.01 -8.34
C ARG A 68 -16.55 9.53 -8.34
N PHE A 69 -15.45 10.25 -8.50
CA PHE A 69 -15.38 11.72 -8.36
C PHE A 69 -14.94 12.47 -9.62
N GLY A 70 -14.43 11.78 -10.64
CA GLY A 70 -14.00 12.37 -11.91
C GLY A 70 -15.13 12.53 -12.94
N GLY A 71 -16.38 12.26 -12.56
CA GLY A 71 -17.55 12.59 -13.38
C GLY A 71 -17.92 14.06 -13.24
N ALA A 72 -17.31 14.91 -14.08
CA ALA A 72 -17.79 16.22 -14.48
C ALA A 72 -17.83 16.26 -16.01
#